data_AF-A0A1M7YBB5-F1
#
_entry.id   AF-A0A1M7YBB5-F1
#
_cell.length_a   1.000
_cell.length_b   1.000
_cell.length_c   1.000
_cell.angle_alpha   90.00
_cell.angle_beta   90.00
_cell.angle_gamma   90.00
#
_symmetry.space_group_name_H-M   'P 1'
#
loop_
_entity.id
_entity.type
_entity.pdbx_description
1 polymer ?
#
loop_
_entity_poly.entity_id
_entity_poly.type
_entity_poly.pdbx_seq_one_letter_code
_entity_poly.pdbx_strand_id
1 'polypeptide(L)'
;MHYPVWYLPEIGGGTLIALIAVFHVFISHFAVGGGLYLVLAEKKGLAEQSQAILDFTKRHARFFLLTTMVLGSISGVGIWFIIALVNPAATSYLIHNFVFGWAAEWVFFTVEIAAAFVYYYFFGRMESSTHLKVGYLYFFAAWMSLLLINGIIGVMLTPGAWAESSLFWQGFFNPSFWPSLFFRTCIAVLMAGCYGCLTAAWSDEEEVRVKMTRFSGIWSLVAMVAAIPCALWYVAVLPEQAQQLVTGKSPTVALALQYGLVAVILLLVLTLVTAILRPTLNNRPVALAAMLCAFVMLGSFEWTREAARRPYVINEVIYSNSIFKKDLESLNEKGFLKSALWVQHHEVTADNRMGAGHELYIQQCYSCHTLGAGNNDLAALTEKMSYPALVAYIGKMHTIRPFMPPFAGTDTEVRALSAFLAGEVHGKETVDVVAEAGDGLAAGKQLFEENCAACHAREDLSGAFAGKDVVGAGEMLSTLNEISDEMEPFGGTDEERNQLAGYLISESGGIVSTAGVDGGGVFDTHCSACHAVEDITEFTSGWDRAQIFTNLGRLPELVPEMPPFEGTETEREALADYIDGLKGGK
;
A
#
# COMPACT_ATOMS: atom_id res chain seq x y z
N MET A 1 -2.37 25.48 -9.52
CA MET A 1 -1.73 25.31 -10.85
C MET A 1 -1.86 23.84 -11.22
N HIS A 2 -2.65 23.53 -12.24
CA HIS A 2 -2.79 22.15 -12.73
C HIS A 2 -1.70 21.89 -13.77
N TYR A 3 -0.87 20.88 -13.50
CA TYR A 3 0.13 20.38 -14.44
C TYR A 3 -0.53 19.36 -15.37
N PRO A 4 0.01 19.11 -16.58
CA PRO A 4 -0.50 18.03 -17.42
C PRO A 4 -0.29 16.68 -16.74
N VAL A 5 -1.26 15.78 -16.87
CA VAL A 5 -1.18 14.41 -16.34
C VAL A 5 -0.43 13.53 -17.33
N TRP A 6 0.64 12.87 -16.88
CA TRP A 6 1.29 11.83 -17.66
C TRP A 6 0.54 10.50 -17.51
N TYR A 7 -0.43 10.29 -18.41
CA TYR A 7 -1.32 9.14 -18.39
C TYR A 7 -0.66 7.88 -18.97
N LEU A 8 -0.52 6.84 -18.13
CA LEU A 8 0.10 5.54 -18.41
C LEU A 8 -0.83 4.43 -17.89
N PRO A 9 -1.92 4.13 -18.62
CA PRO A 9 -3.00 3.28 -18.12
C PRO A 9 -2.53 1.87 -17.74
N GLU A 10 -1.49 1.34 -18.37
CA GLU A 10 -1.04 -0.05 -18.20
C GLU A 10 -0.21 -0.31 -16.93
N ILE A 11 0.42 0.72 -16.36
CA ILE A 11 1.36 0.56 -15.23
C ILE A 11 0.99 1.45 -14.05
N GLY A 12 0.47 2.65 -14.34
CA GLY A 12 0.24 3.70 -13.36
C GLY A 12 1.53 4.37 -12.87
N GLY A 13 1.49 5.69 -12.70
CA GLY A 13 2.66 6.47 -12.29
C GLY A 13 3.21 6.10 -10.90
N GLY A 14 2.33 5.77 -9.95
CA GLY A 14 2.73 5.41 -8.57
C GLY A 14 3.63 4.18 -8.48
N THR A 15 3.37 3.16 -9.31
CA THR A 15 4.18 1.93 -9.39
C THR A 15 5.61 2.23 -9.84
N LEU A 16 5.77 3.11 -10.82
CA LEU A 16 7.09 3.51 -11.33
C LEU A 16 7.89 4.27 -10.27
N ILE A 17 7.25 5.17 -9.52
CA ILE A 17 7.89 5.83 -8.37
C ILE A 17 8.36 4.78 -7.36
N ALA A 18 7.49 3.86 -6.96
CA ALA A 18 7.83 2.85 -5.95
C ALA A 18 9.02 1.99 -6.38
N LEU A 19 9.03 1.50 -7.62
CA LEU A 19 10.11 0.67 -8.15
C LEU A 19 11.46 1.41 -8.18
N ILE A 20 11.48 2.62 -8.73
CA ILE A 20 12.71 3.42 -8.84
C ILE A 20 13.19 3.88 -7.46
N ALA A 21 12.28 4.30 -6.59
CA ALA A 21 12.61 4.77 -5.24
C ALA A 21 13.20 3.64 -4.40
N VAL A 22 12.55 2.46 -4.32
CA VAL A 22 13.08 1.33 -3.53
C VAL A 22 14.45 0.90 -4.05
N PHE A 23 14.62 0.80 -5.37
CA PHE A 23 15.89 0.45 -5.98
C PHE A 23 17.01 1.45 -5.65
N HIS A 24 16.74 2.75 -5.82
CA HIS A 24 17.71 3.79 -5.52
C HIS A 24 18.05 3.84 -4.03
N VAL A 25 17.04 3.80 -3.15
CA VAL A 25 17.19 3.89 -1.69
C VAL A 25 18.02 2.71 -1.16
N PHE A 26 17.88 1.53 -1.76
CA PHE A 26 18.70 0.36 -1.43
C PHE A 26 20.20 0.59 -1.69
N ILE A 27 20.53 1.32 -2.76
CA ILE A 27 21.91 1.64 -3.12
C ILE A 27 22.41 2.85 -2.32
N SER A 28 21.57 3.88 -2.11
CA SER A 28 21.97 5.10 -1.40
C SER A 28 22.24 4.84 0.08
N HIS A 29 21.47 3.96 0.74
CA HIS A 29 21.78 3.55 2.12
C HIS A 29 23.12 2.80 2.22
N PHE A 30 23.48 2.03 1.19
CA PHE A 30 24.82 1.46 1.10
C PHE A 30 25.89 2.53 0.89
N ALA A 31 25.64 3.59 0.11
CA ALA A 31 26.57 4.70 -0.03
C ALA A 31 26.90 5.34 1.33
N VAL A 32 25.87 5.69 2.10
CA VAL A 32 26.03 6.31 3.42
C VAL A 32 26.77 5.41 4.41
N GLY A 33 26.27 4.18 4.62
CA GLY A 33 26.87 3.28 5.61
C GLY A 33 28.21 2.70 5.16
N GLY A 34 28.35 2.41 3.86
CA GLY A 34 29.55 1.84 3.26
C GLY A 34 30.74 2.79 3.34
N GLY A 35 30.51 4.11 3.32
CA GLY A 35 31.54 5.10 3.60
C GLY A 35 32.23 4.89 4.95
N LEU A 36 31.45 4.72 6.02
CA LEU A 36 32.00 4.43 7.35
C LEU A 36 32.63 3.04 7.40
N TYR A 37 32.01 2.05 6.75
CA TYR A 37 32.52 0.69 6.70
C TYR A 37 33.91 0.61 6.07
N LEU A 38 34.15 1.31 4.96
CA LEU A 38 35.46 1.36 4.29
C LEU A 38 36.56 1.85 5.22
N VAL A 39 36.31 2.97 5.91
CA VAL A 39 37.25 3.55 6.88
C VAL A 39 37.57 2.58 8.00
N LEU A 40 36.56 1.91 8.56
CA LEU A 40 36.75 0.99 9.67
C LEU A 40 37.37 -0.35 9.24
N ALA A 41 37.07 -0.84 8.03
CA ALA A 41 37.72 -1.99 7.43
C ALA A 41 39.21 -1.73 7.15
N GLU A 42 39.55 -0.54 6.64
CA GLU A 42 40.94 -0.13 6.45
C GLU A 42 41.67 -0.01 7.78
N LYS A 43 41.08 0.66 8.78
CA LYS A 43 41.66 0.75 10.14
C LYS A 43 41.90 -0.63 10.73
N LYS A 44 40.99 -1.58 10.53
CA LYS A 44 41.16 -2.98 10.95
C LYS A 44 42.36 -3.62 10.25
N GLY A 45 42.47 -3.49 8.93
CA GLY A 45 43.62 -4.02 8.17
C GLY A 45 44.96 -3.44 8.62
N LEU A 46 45.01 -2.14 8.91
CA LEU A 46 46.20 -1.46 9.43
C LEU A 46 46.55 -1.91 10.86
N ALA A 47 45.55 -1.99 11.74
CA ALA A 47 45.74 -2.40 13.14
C ALA A 47 46.19 -3.87 13.26
N GLU A 48 45.66 -4.75 12.42
CA GLU A 48 46.04 -6.16 12.35
C GLU A 48 47.27 -6.41 11.47
N GLN A 49 47.84 -5.37 10.85
CA GLN A 49 48.96 -5.47 9.91
C GLN A 49 48.71 -6.51 8.80
N SER A 50 47.46 -6.63 8.35
CA SER A 50 47.02 -7.65 7.42
C SER A 50 46.85 -7.07 6.01
N GLN A 51 47.81 -7.38 5.14
CA GLN A 51 47.73 -6.99 3.73
C GLN A 51 46.48 -7.57 3.05
N ALA A 52 46.09 -8.80 3.40
CA ALA A 52 44.92 -9.45 2.84
C ALA A 52 43.60 -8.72 3.16
N ILE A 53 43.47 -8.14 4.36
CA ILE A 53 42.32 -7.28 4.72
C ILE A 53 42.36 -5.95 3.97
N LEU A 54 43.53 -5.36 3.78
CA LEU A 54 43.67 -4.13 2.98
C LEU A 54 43.32 -4.38 1.51
N ASP A 55 43.74 -5.50 0.95
CA ASP A 55 43.42 -5.91 -0.42
C ASP A 55 41.92 -6.22 -0.58
N PHE A 56 41.30 -6.85 0.42
CA PHE A 56 39.84 -6.97 0.50
C PHE A 56 39.18 -5.59 0.52
N THR A 57 39.64 -4.68 1.36
CA THR A 57 39.06 -3.34 1.51
C THR A 57 39.16 -2.55 0.22
N LYS A 58 40.30 -2.64 -0.49
CA LYS A 58 40.48 -2.01 -1.81
C LYS A 58 39.57 -2.60 -2.89
N ARG A 59 39.36 -3.93 -2.89
CA ARG A 59 38.39 -4.59 -3.79
C ARG A 59 36.96 -4.17 -3.45
N HIS A 60 36.61 -4.11 -2.16
CA HIS A 60 35.32 -3.62 -1.68
C HIS A 60 35.12 -2.15 -2.06
N ALA A 61 36.15 -1.30 -1.95
CA ALA A 61 36.11 0.11 -2.36
C ALA A 61 35.84 0.27 -3.86
N ARG A 62 36.39 -0.61 -4.71
CA ARG A 62 36.05 -0.64 -6.14
C ARG A 62 34.58 -0.97 -6.35
N PHE A 63 34.10 -2.03 -5.70
CA PHE A 63 32.71 -2.47 -5.78
C PHE A 63 31.75 -1.38 -5.29
N PHE A 64 32.08 -0.78 -4.15
CA PHE A 64 31.40 0.36 -3.56
C PHE A 64 31.31 1.51 -4.56
N LEU A 65 32.44 1.98 -5.07
CA LEU A 65 32.50 3.07 -6.04
C LEU A 65 31.64 2.78 -7.28
N LEU A 66 31.72 1.59 -7.88
CA LEU A 66 30.90 1.27 -9.05
C LEU A 66 29.40 1.21 -8.73
N THR A 67 29.04 0.62 -7.60
CA THR A 67 27.64 0.45 -7.20
C THR A 67 27.01 1.78 -6.82
N THR A 68 27.66 2.56 -5.96
CA THR A 68 27.06 3.79 -5.43
C THR A 68 27.17 4.95 -6.42
N MET A 69 28.28 5.06 -7.13
CA MET A 69 28.51 6.20 -8.01
C MET A 69 27.91 6.03 -9.39
N VAL A 70 27.94 4.83 -9.97
CA VAL A 70 27.37 4.62 -11.30
C VAL A 70 25.89 4.30 -11.16
N LEU A 71 25.57 3.19 -10.49
CA LEU A 71 24.19 2.72 -10.38
C LEU A 71 23.35 3.63 -9.46
N GLY A 72 23.93 4.12 -8.36
CA GLY A 72 23.27 5.07 -7.47
C GLY A 72 23.01 6.43 -8.13
N SER A 73 23.98 7.02 -8.85
CA SER A 73 23.75 8.30 -9.54
C SER A 73 22.70 8.19 -10.66
N ILE A 74 22.75 7.12 -11.47
CA ILE A 74 21.77 6.91 -12.56
C ILE A 74 20.36 6.76 -11.97
N SER A 75 20.21 5.94 -10.93
CA SER A 75 18.90 5.77 -10.27
C SER A 75 18.44 7.03 -9.54
N GLY A 76 19.35 7.83 -8.99
CA GLY A 76 19.02 9.11 -8.34
C GLY A 76 18.51 10.15 -9.32
N VAL A 77 19.16 10.28 -10.48
CA VAL A 77 18.64 11.09 -11.59
C VAL A 77 17.28 10.55 -12.04
N GLY A 78 17.13 9.23 -12.12
CA GLY A 78 15.85 8.58 -12.44
C GLY A 78 14.70 8.97 -11.51
N ILE A 79 14.97 9.12 -10.19
CA ILE A 79 13.98 9.63 -9.23
C ILE A 79 13.50 11.02 -9.63
N TRP A 80 14.42 11.95 -9.91
CA TRP A 80 14.06 13.33 -10.26
C TRP A 80 13.15 13.40 -11.50
N PHE A 81 13.43 12.60 -12.52
CA PHE A 81 12.58 12.53 -13.71
C PHE A 81 11.20 11.95 -13.38
N ILE A 82 11.14 10.82 -12.65
CA ILE A 82 9.85 10.15 -12.42
C ILE A 82 8.93 10.97 -11.52
N ILE A 83 9.45 11.57 -10.44
CA ILE A 83 8.61 12.38 -9.53
C ILE A 83 8.13 13.67 -10.21
N ALA A 84 8.94 14.26 -11.10
CA ALA A 84 8.56 15.45 -11.85
C ALA A 84 7.45 15.16 -12.87
N LEU A 85 7.42 13.95 -13.45
CA LEU A 85 6.37 13.54 -14.40
C LEU A 85 5.10 13.06 -13.71
N VAL A 86 5.22 12.26 -12.65
CA VAL A 86 4.08 11.62 -11.99
C VAL A 86 3.42 12.52 -10.94
N ASN A 87 4.21 13.28 -10.17
CA ASN A 87 3.72 14.18 -9.12
C ASN A 87 4.35 15.58 -9.23
N PRO A 88 4.14 16.29 -10.35
CA PRO A 88 4.76 17.61 -10.59
C PRO A 88 4.36 18.66 -9.54
N ALA A 89 3.11 18.65 -9.06
CA ALA A 89 2.63 19.64 -8.10
C ALA A 89 3.38 19.55 -6.76
N ALA A 90 3.46 18.34 -6.19
CA ALA A 90 4.19 18.09 -4.95
C ALA A 90 5.70 18.36 -5.12
N THR A 91 6.29 17.87 -6.23
CA THR A 91 7.71 18.09 -6.54
C THR A 91 8.02 19.58 -6.63
N SER A 92 7.24 20.34 -7.41
CA SER A 92 7.39 21.79 -7.52
C SER A 92 7.22 22.48 -6.17
N TYR A 93 6.22 22.10 -5.38
CA TYR A 93 5.97 22.71 -4.08
C TYR A 93 7.14 22.52 -3.11
N LEU A 94 7.71 21.31 -3.04
CA LEU A 94 8.88 21.01 -2.23
C LEU A 94 10.12 21.78 -2.72
N ILE A 95 10.33 21.91 -4.03
CA ILE A 95 11.45 22.69 -4.58
C ILE A 95 11.33 24.15 -4.13
N HIS A 96 10.17 24.78 -4.27
CA HIS A 96 10.01 26.20 -3.91
C HIS A 96 10.23 26.46 -2.41
N ASN A 97 9.90 25.49 -1.55
CA ASN A 97 10.09 25.61 -0.11
C ASN A 97 11.50 25.22 0.38
N PHE A 98 12.15 24.27 -0.29
CA PHE A 98 13.42 23.68 0.16
C PHE A 98 14.56 23.78 -0.84
N VAL A 99 14.51 24.69 -1.82
CA VAL A 99 15.54 24.82 -2.88
C VAL A 99 16.96 24.86 -2.33
N PHE A 100 17.19 25.55 -1.20
CA PHE A 100 18.51 25.62 -0.57
C PHE A 100 18.90 24.33 0.16
N GLY A 101 17.94 23.56 0.67
CA GLY A 101 18.20 22.24 1.22
C GLY A 101 18.64 21.26 0.14
N TRP A 102 17.93 21.24 -0.99
CA TRP A 102 18.33 20.48 -2.18
C TRP A 102 19.69 20.94 -2.70
N ALA A 103 19.92 22.24 -2.88
CA ALA A 103 21.22 22.74 -3.35
C ALA A 103 22.38 22.34 -2.42
N ALA A 104 22.17 22.38 -1.10
CA ALA A 104 23.16 21.92 -0.13
C ALA A 104 23.45 20.41 -0.28
N GLU A 105 22.42 19.59 -0.52
CA GLU A 105 22.58 18.15 -0.76
C GLU A 105 23.47 17.89 -1.99
N TRP A 106 23.25 18.61 -3.09
CA TRP A 106 24.07 18.49 -4.30
C TRP A 106 25.55 18.87 -4.09
N VAL A 107 25.82 19.83 -3.20
CA VAL A 107 27.20 20.18 -2.80
C VAL A 107 27.84 19.02 -2.04
N PHE A 108 27.15 18.45 -1.05
CA PHE A 108 27.65 17.28 -0.33
C PHE A 108 27.83 16.07 -1.24
N PHE A 109 26.91 15.84 -2.18
CA PHE A 109 27.05 14.79 -3.19
C PHE A 109 28.30 14.99 -4.06
N THR A 110 28.60 16.23 -4.47
CA THR A 110 29.83 16.54 -5.22
C THR A 110 31.10 16.23 -4.41
N VAL A 111 31.10 16.59 -3.11
CA VAL A 111 32.21 16.29 -2.19
C VAL A 111 32.35 14.78 -1.99
N GLU A 112 31.23 14.08 -1.81
CA GLU A 112 31.15 12.63 -1.70
C GLU A 112 31.80 11.95 -2.92
N ILE A 113 31.39 12.35 -4.12
CA ILE A 113 31.95 11.85 -5.39
C ILE A 113 33.47 12.02 -5.40
N ALA A 114 33.95 13.26 -5.17
CA ALA A 114 35.37 13.56 -5.21
C ALA A 114 36.17 12.74 -4.18
N ALA A 115 35.65 12.63 -2.95
CA ALA A 115 36.28 11.87 -1.87
C ALA A 115 36.34 10.37 -2.19
N ALA A 116 35.29 9.78 -2.77
CA ALA A 116 35.30 8.37 -3.18
C ALA A 116 36.36 8.07 -4.25
N PHE A 117 36.50 8.95 -5.25
CA PHE A 117 37.53 8.83 -6.28
C PHE A 117 38.93 8.91 -5.67
N VAL A 118 39.19 9.92 -4.81
CA VAL A 118 40.49 10.06 -4.15
C VAL A 118 40.78 8.83 -3.28
N TYR A 119 39.81 8.38 -2.48
CA TYR A 119 39.95 7.19 -1.63
C TYR A 119 40.31 5.95 -2.46
N TYR A 120 39.56 5.64 -3.52
CA TYR A 120 39.84 4.44 -4.30
C TYR A 120 41.18 4.49 -5.07
N TYR A 121 41.43 5.58 -5.81
CA TYR A 121 42.60 5.65 -6.70
C TYR A 121 43.92 5.89 -5.97
N PHE A 122 43.89 6.45 -4.76
CA PHE A 122 45.07 6.65 -3.92
C PHE A 122 45.24 5.60 -2.82
N PHE A 123 44.43 4.53 -2.83
CA PHE A 123 44.54 3.42 -1.89
C PHE A 123 45.93 2.76 -1.97
N GLY A 124 46.70 2.88 -0.88
CA GLY A 124 48.09 2.40 -0.78
C GLY A 124 49.13 3.31 -1.44
N ARG A 125 48.74 4.47 -1.97
CA ARG A 125 49.63 5.49 -2.58
C ARG A 125 49.71 6.77 -1.75
N MET A 126 48.83 6.93 -0.78
CA MET A 126 48.77 8.04 0.17
C MET A 126 49.12 7.54 1.57
N GLU A 127 49.65 8.42 2.42
CA GLU A 127 49.82 8.12 3.84
C GLU A 127 48.49 7.70 4.47
N SER A 128 48.48 6.59 5.21
CA SER A 128 47.26 6.00 5.77
C SER A 128 46.45 6.98 6.62
N SER A 129 47.12 7.87 7.38
CA SER A 129 46.42 8.87 8.21
C SER A 129 45.61 9.86 7.37
N THR A 130 46.14 10.28 6.23
CA THR A 130 45.48 11.18 5.28
C THR A 130 44.41 10.43 4.50
N HIS A 131 44.68 9.19 4.10
CA HIS A 131 43.73 8.35 3.39
C HIS A 131 42.46 8.08 4.21
N LEU A 132 42.62 7.78 5.52
CA LEU A 132 41.49 7.64 6.44
C LEU A 132 40.69 8.93 6.61
N LYS A 133 41.33 10.11 6.61
CA LYS A 133 40.63 11.41 6.66
C LYS A 133 39.78 11.62 5.42
N VAL A 134 40.25 11.22 4.23
CA VAL A 134 39.45 11.27 2.99
C VAL A 134 38.22 10.35 3.12
N GLY A 135 38.38 9.15 3.66
CA GLY A 135 37.24 8.26 3.90
C GLY A 135 36.24 8.81 4.92
N TYR A 136 36.71 9.46 6.00
CA TYR A 136 35.82 10.16 6.94
C TYR A 136 35.12 11.37 6.32
N LEU A 137 35.80 12.10 5.42
CA LEU A 137 35.19 13.20 4.66
C LEU A 137 34.08 12.67 3.76
N TYR A 138 34.31 11.55 3.07
CA TYR A 138 33.26 10.85 2.30
C TYR A 138 32.07 10.52 3.21
N PHE A 139 32.30 9.83 4.33
CA PHE A 139 31.24 9.42 5.24
C PHE A 139 30.42 10.61 5.75
N PHE A 140 31.11 11.68 6.16
CA PHE A 140 30.45 12.90 6.60
C PHE A 140 29.58 13.51 5.50
N ALA A 141 30.11 13.63 4.27
CA ALA A 141 29.36 14.17 3.15
C ALA A 141 28.13 13.31 2.81
N ALA A 142 28.29 11.99 2.73
CA ALA A 142 27.18 11.07 2.45
C ALA A 142 26.11 11.11 3.57
N TRP A 143 26.52 11.17 4.83
CA TRP A 143 25.58 11.31 5.95
C TRP A 143 24.88 12.66 5.96
N MET A 144 25.57 13.75 5.57
CA MET A 144 24.94 15.06 5.40
C MET A 144 23.91 15.05 4.27
N SER A 145 24.14 14.33 3.17
CA SER A 145 23.13 14.11 2.13
C SER A 145 21.89 13.40 2.71
N LEU A 146 22.08 12.32 3.49
CA LEU A 146 20.98 11.64 4.19
C LEU A 146 20.22 12.59 5.14
N LEU A 147 20.94 13.41 5.90
CA LEU A 147 20.34 14.38 6.82
C LEU A 147 19.46 15.39 6.08
N LEU A 148 19.93 15.91 4.94
CA LEU A 148 19.24 16.92 4.16
C LEU A 148 17.99 16.35 3.49
N ILE A 149 18.13 15.22 2.78
CA ILE A 149 16.98 14.59 2.12
C ILE A 149 15.92 14.13 3.13
N ASN A 150 16.36 13.60 4.29
CA ASN A 150 15.46 13.20 5.37
C ASN A 150 14.58 14.36 5.85
N GLY A 151 15.15 15.57 6.00
CA GLY A 151 14.37 16.75 6.38
C GLY A 151 13.31 17.12 5.36
N ILE A 152 13.64 17.03 4.07
CA ILE A 152 12.72 17.39 2.99
C ILE A 152 11.62 16.34 2.82
N ILE A 153 11.93 15.04 2.82
CA ILE A 153 10.93 13.99 2.61
C ILE A 153 10.10 13.72 3.88
N GLY A 154 10.67 13.94 5.07
CA GLY A 154 9.98 13.74 6.35
C GLY A 154 8.76 14.65 6.51
N VAL A 155 8.86 15.89 5.99
CA VAL A 155 7.75 16.86 6.04
C VAL A 155 6.52 16.39 5.26
N MET A 156 6.69 15.51 4.27
CA MET A 156 5.57 14.98 3.49
C MET A 156 4.64 14.11 4.33
N LEU A 157 5.19 13.42 5.33
CA LEU A 157 4.43 12.54 6.23
C LEU A 157 4.02 13.27 7.51
N THR A 158 4.92 14.06 8.09
CA THR A 158 4.66 14.77 9.34
C THR A 158 4.94 16.27 9.18
N PRO A 159 4.11 17.06 8.49
CA PRO A 159 4.43 18.47 8.27
C PRO A 159 4.32 19.31 9.55
N GLY A 160 3.48 18.93 10.50
CA GLY A 160 3.27 19.68 11.73
C GLY A 160 2.90 21.14 11.44
N ALA A 161 3.49 22.09 12.16
CA ALA A 161 3.24 23.52 11.98
C ALA A 161 3.63 24.07 10.59
N TRP A 162 4.45 23.34 9.81
CA TRP A 162 4.83 23.77 8.47
C TRP A 162 3.67 23.76 7.48
N ALA A 163 2.65 22.92 7.69
CA ALA A 163 1.47 22.86 6.84
C ALA A 163 0.78 24.23 6.70
N GLU A 164 0.86 25.07 7.74
CA GLU A 164 0.31 26.42 7.77
C GLU A 164 1.36 27.49 7.47
N SER A 165 2.56 27.38 8.07
CA SER A 165 3.54 28.46 8.06
C SER A 165 4.42 28.52 6.80
N SER A 166 4.62 27.37 6.14
CA SER A 166 5.59 27.19 5.05
C SER A 166 7.03 27.63 5.39
N LEU A 167 7.37 27.81 6.68
CA LEU A 167 8.70 28.25 7.10
C LEU A 167 9.73 27.13 7.00
N PHE A 168 10.83 27.37 6.26
CA PHE A 168 11.88 26.39 5.98
C PHE A 168 12.27 25.52 7.19
N TRP A 169 12.64 26.14 8.31
CA TRP A 169 13.14 25.40 9.48
C TRP A 169 12.08 24.56 10.20
N GLN A 170 10.81 24.99 10.17
CA GLN A 170 9.71 24.23 10.76
C GLN A 170 9.42 22.98 9.94
N GLY A 171 9.52 23.06 8.61
CA GLY A 171 9.36 21.91 7.74
C GLY A 171 10.58 20.99 7.74
N PHE A 172 11.78 21.56 7.75
CA PHE A 172 13.03 20.79 7.74
C PHE A 172 13.20 19.98 9.01
N PHE A 173 13.02 20.60 10.19
CA PHE A 173 13.01 19.92 11.49
C PHE A 173 11.59 19.55 11.93
N ASN A 174 10.90 18.85 11.03
CA ASN A 174 9.56 18.33 11.30
C ASN A 174 9.54 17.30 12.45
N PRO A 175 8.36 16.98 13.03
CA PRO A 175 8.27 16.07 14.17
C PRO A 175 9.01 14.74 13.98
N SER A 176 8.93 14.12 12.81
CA SER A 176 9.60 12.85 12.55
C SER A 176 11.06 12.94 12.12
N PHE A 177 11.64 14.14 12.02
CA PHE A 177 13.00 14.37 11.52
C PHE A 177 14.04 13.48 12.23
N TRP A 178 14.13 13.59 13.56
CA TRP A 178 15.11 12.87 14.37
C TRP A 178 14.89 11.35 14.38
N PRO A 179 13.67 10.83 14.69
CA PRO A 179 13.47 9.38 14.67
C PRO A 179 13.72 8.78 13.28
N SER A 180 13.27 9.45 12.21
CA SER A 180 13.52 9.00 10.83
C SER A 180 15.02 9.02 10.50
N LEU A 181 15.75 10.08 10.87
CA LEU A 181 17.20 10.18 10.62
C LEU A 181 17.98 9.06 11.30
N PHE A 182 17.72 8.80 12.58
CA PHE A 182 18.41 7.74 13.32
C PHE A 182 18.03 6.35 12.80
N PHE A 183 16.76 6.14 12.48
CA PHE A 183 16.30 4.89 11.89
C PHE A 183 16.97 4.62 10.53
N ARG A 184 16.96 5.60 9.62
CA ARG A 184 17.63 5.50 8.31
C ARG A 184 19.15 5.35 8.44
N THR A 185 19.77 5.99 9.44
CA THR A 185 21.19 5.79 9.74
C THR A 185 21.46 4.33 10.17
N CYS A 186 20.60 3.74 11.01
CA CYS A 186 20.71 2.33 11.36
C CYS A 186 20.56 1.43 10.13
N ILE A 187 19.59 1.71 9.26
CA ILE A 187 19.42 0.97 8.00
C ILE A 187 20.67 1.10 7.11
N ALA A 188 21.27 2.29 7.01
CA ALA A 188 22.50 2.49 6.24
C ALA A 188 23.66 1.64 6.77
N VAL A 189 23.86 1.61 8.10
CA VAL A 189 24.86 0.75 8.77
C VAL A 189 24.56 -0.74 8.53
N LEU A 190 23.28 -1.14 8.58
CA LEU A 190 22.84 -2.50 8.26
C LEU A 190 23.19 -2.87 6.81
N MET A 191 22.88 -2.01 5.84
CA MET A 191 23.22 -2.22 4.43
C MET A 191 24.73 -2.37 4.24
N ALA A 192 25.54 -1.56 4.90
CA ALA A 192 27.00 -1.67 4.86
C ALA A 192 27.49 -3.06 5.32
N GLY A 193 26.90 -3.58 6.39
CA GLY A 193 27.14 -4.95 6.85
C GLY A 193 26.72 -6.00 5.81
N CYS A 194 25.52 -5.90 5.25
CA CYS A 194 25.00 -6.84 4.24
C CYS A 194 25.89 -6.89 2.98
N TYR A 195 26.24 -5.72 2.42
CA TYR A 195 27.14 -5.63 1.27
C TYR A 195 28.58 -6.07 1.61
N GLY A 196 29.03 -5.83 2.84
CA GLY A 196 30.30 -6.35 3.33
C GLY A 196 30.31 -7.89 3.35
N CYS A 197 29.26 -8.53 3.88
CA CYS A 197 29.06 -9.98 3.81
C CYS A 197 28.99 -10.50 2.36
N LEU A 198 28.32 -9.75 1.46
CA LEU A 198 28.26 -10.05 0.04
C LEU A 198 29.67 -10.09 -0.56
N THR A 199 30.44 -9.01 -0.45
CA THR A 199 31.81 -9.01 -1.01
C THR A 199 32.75 -10.01 -0.34
N ALA A 200 32.58 -10.30 0.95
CA ALA A 200 33.34 -11.32 1.66
C ALA A 200 33.08 -12.72 1.09
N ALA A 201 31.84 -13.05 0.73
CA ALA A 201 31.48 -14.33 0.12
C ALA A 201 32.12 -14.59 -1.26
N TRP A 202 32.62 -13.54 -1.92
CA TRP A 202 33.38 -13.61 -3.18
C TRP A 202 34.90 -13.60 -2.99
N SER A 203 35.40 -13.61 -1.75
CA SER A 203 36.82 -13.77 -1.48
C SER A 203 37.22 -15.25 -1.54
N ASP A 204 38.28 -15.53 -2.30
CA ASP A 204 38.83 -16.88 -2.43
C ASP A 204 39.62 -17.31 -1.19
N GLU A 205 40.22 -16.34 -0.49
CA GLU A 205 40.93 -16.58 0.77
C GLU A 205 39.95 -16.81 1.93
N GLU A 206 39.91 -18.04 2.43
CA GLU A 206 38.97 -18.44 3.50
C GLU A 206 39.16 -17.64 4.79
N GLU A 207 40.39 -17.35 5.19
CA GLU A 207 40.68 -16.60 6.41
C GLU A 207 40.11 -15.17 6.33
N VAL A 208 40.32 -14.48 5.20
CA VAL A 208 39.77 -13.15 4.96
C VAL A 208 38.25 -13.20 4.88
N ARG A 209 37.69 -14.18 4.14
CA ARG A 209 36.25 -14.38 4.04
C ARG A 209 35.62 -14.49 5.42
N VAL A 210 36.14 -15.37 6.29
CA VAL A 210 35.62 -15.60 7.64
C VAL A 210 35.74 -14.35 8.51
N LYS A 211 36.92 -13.71 8.55
CA LYS A 211 37.16 -12.52 9.37
C LYS A 211 36.28 -11.34 8.94
N MET A 212 36.19 -11.08 7.64
CA MET A 212 35.42 -9.96 7.11
C MET A 212 33.91 -10.23 7.14
N THR A 213 33.47 -11.47 6.96
CA THR A 213 32.08 -11.87 7.19
C THR A 213 31.67 -11.59 8.64
N ARG A 214 32.49 -11.98 9.62
CA ARG A 214 32.17 -11.74 11.03
C ARG A 214 32.19 -10.25 11.38
N PHE A 215 33.17 -9.52 10.86
CA PHE A 215 33.23 -8.07 11.00
C PHE A 215 31.95 -7.41 10.47
N SER A 216 31.52 -7.76 9.26
CA SER A 216 30.28 -7.28 8.65
C SER A 216 29.01 -7.72 9.37
N GLY A 217 28.94 -8.96 9.86
CA GLY A 217 27.81 -9.46 10.62
C GLY A 217 27.57 -8.70 11.92
N ILE A 218 28.65 -8.28 12.60
CA ILE A 218 28.55 -7.46 13.83
C ILE A 218 27.90 -6.11 13.52
N TRP A 219 28.24 -5.49 12.38
CA TRP A 219 27.61 -4.25 11.94
C TRP A 219 26.11 -4.43 11.71
N SER A 220 25.72 -5.46 10.96
CA SER A 220 24.32 -5.78 10.72
C SER A 220 23.57 -6.01 12.03
N LEU A 221 24.12 -6.80 12.95
CA LEU A 221 23.47 -7.09 14.23
C LEU A 221 23.30 -5.85 15.11
N VAL A 222 24.36 -5.04 15.26
CA VAL A 222 24.31 -3.80 16.04
C VAL A 222 23.29 -2.83 15.45
N ALA A 223 23.27 -2.69 14.12
CA ALA A 223 22.32 -1.85 13.42
C ALA A 223 20.86 -2.31 13.62
N MET A 224 20.59 -3.62 13.54
CA MET A 224 19.25 -4.16 13.76
C MET A 224 18.76 -3.90 15.19
N VAL A 225 19.61 -4.08 16.19
CA VAL A 225 19.25 -3.81 17.59
C VAL A 225 19.03 -2.30 17.82
N ALA A 226 19.91 -1.46 17.28
CA ALA A 226 19.79 0.00 17.38
C ALA A 226 18.58 0.56 16.62
N ALA A 227 18.14 -0.10 15.56
CA ALA A 227 16.98 0.31 14.78
C ALA A 227 15.67 0.18 15.55
N ILE A 228 15.54 -0.78 16.49
CA ILE A 228 14.30 -1.04 17.25
C ILE A 228 13.80 0.20 17.99
N PRO A 229 14.57 0.83 18.91
CA PRO A 229 14.10 2.02 19.61
C PRO A 229 13.83 3.19 18.65
N CYS A 230 14.59 3.32 17.56
CA CYS A 230 14.38 4.35 16.54
C CYS A 230 13.06 4.14 15.79
N ALA A 231 12.72 2.90 15.45
CA ALA A 231 11.47 2.54 14.78
C ALA A 231 10.27 2.81 15.69
N LEU A 232 10.35 2.40 16.96
CA LEU A 232 9.30 2.67 17.96
C LEU A 232 9.09 4.17 18.16
N TRP A 233 10.17 4.95 18.25
CA TRP A 233 10.09 6.41 18.33
C TRP A 233 9.48 7.01 17.05
N TYR A 234 9.82 6.48 15.88
CA TYR A 234 9.26 6.96 14.62
C TYR A 234 7.75 6.75 14.57
N VAL A 235 7.26 5.54 14.85
CA VAL A 235 5.82 5.24 14.86
C VAL A 235 5.08 6.12 15.88
N ALA A 236 5.64 6.31 17.07
CA ALA A 236 5.01 7.10 18.14
C ALA A 236 4.80 8.58 17.78
N VAL A 237 5.56 9.13 16.83
CA VAL A 237 5.46 10.54 16.40
C VAL A 237 4.54 10.71 15.18
N LEU A 238 4.10 9.62 14.56
CA LEU A 238 3.18 9.70 13.41
C LEU A 238 1.82 10.29 13.84
N PRO A 239 1.15 11.05 12.95
CA PRO A 239 -0.24 11.46 13.14
C PRO A 239 -1.16 10.26 13.37
N GLU A 240 -2.25 10.44 14.13
CA GLU A 240 -3.16 9.35 14.51
C GLU A 240 -3.69 8.56 13.31
N GLN A 241 -4.12 9.24 12.25
CA GLN A 241 -4.56 8.58 11.00
C GLN A 241 -3.46 7.72 10.37
N ALA A 242 -2.23 8.24 10.32
CA ALA A 242 -1.08 7.50 9.80
C ALA A 242 -0.73 6.30 10.69
N GLN A 243 -0.84 6.43 12.02
CA GLN A 243 -0.68 5.31 12.94
C GLN A 243 -1.71 4.22 12.67
N GLN A 244 -2.99 4.57 12.53
CA GLN A 244 -4.07 3.61 12.27
C GLN A 244 -3.87 2.85 10.93
N LEU A 245 -3.38 3.52 9.90
CA LEU A 245 -3.03 2.87 8.62
C LEU A 245 -1.88 1.88 8.78
N VAL A 246 -0.85 2.24 9.55
CA VAL A 246 0.31 1.39 9.83
C VAL A 246 -0.04 0.23 10.75
N THR A 247 -0.98 0.39 11.69
CA THR A 247 -1.36 -0.67 12.64
C THR A 247 -2.36 -1.68 12.10
N GLY A 248 -2.82 -1.54 10.85
CA GLY A 248 -3.53 -2.64 10.15
C GLY A 248 -4.83 -2.26 9.45
N LYS A 249 -5.28 -1.00 9.48
CA LYS A 249 -6.53 -0.60 8.78
C LYS A 249 -6.46 -0.72 7.25
N SER A 250 -5.27 -0.87 6.66
CA SER A 250 -5.13 -1.12 5.23
C SER A 250 -4.59 -2.53 4.99
N PRO A 251 -5.35 -3.42 4.32
CA PRO A 251 -4.89 -4.77 3.99
C PRO A 251 -3.56 -4.80 3.24
N THR A 252 -3.32 -3.81 2.37
CA THR A 252 -2.07 -3.69 1.60
C THR A 252 -0.89 -3.29 2.48
N VAL A 253 -1.10 -2.44 3.49
CA VAL A 253 -0.07 -2.06 4.47
C VAL A 253 0.23 -3.22 5.40
N ALA A 254 -0.82 -3.90 5.89
CA ALA A 254 -0.66 -5.09 6.73
C ALA A 254 0.17 -6.16 6.02
N LEU A 255 -0.12 -6.43 4.75
CA LEU A 255 0.64 -7.39 3.95
C LEU A 255 2.11 -6.96 3.75
N ALA A 256 2.36 -5.69 3.42
CA ALA A 256 3.72 -5.16 3.29
C ALA A 256 4.51 -5.29 4.61
N LEU A 257 3.88 -5.03 5.75
CA LEU A 257 4.48 -5.19 7.08
C LEU A 257 4.77 -6.66 7.41
N GLN A 258 3.89 -7.59 7.05
CA GLN A 258 4.14 -9.02 7.22
C GLN A 258 5.37 -9.48 6.43
N TYR A 259 5.47 -9.11 5.15
CA TYR A 259 6.65 -9.41 4.34
C TYR A 259 7.92 -8.77 4.91
N GLY A 260 7.82 -7.53 5.38
CA GLY A 260 8.92 -6.81 6.01
C GLY A 260 9.40 -7.52 7.28
N LEU A 261 8.48 -7.95 8.14
CA LEU A 261 8.77 -8.65 9.38
C LEU A 261 9.44 -10.01 9.11
N VAL A 262 8.90 -10.79 8.18
CA VAL A 262 9.51 -12.06 7.76
C VAL A 262 10.93 -11.82 7.23
N ALA A 263 11.11 -10.81 6.39
CA ALA A 263 12.42 -10.46 5.85
C ALA A 263 13.42 -10.04 6.94
N VAL A 264 13.00 -9.27 7.95
CA VAL A 264 13.82 -8.90 9.12
C VAL A 264 14.21 -10.13 9.94
N ILE A 265 13.27 -11.02 10.23
CA ILE A 265 13.53 -12.25 11.00
C ILE A 265 14.51 -13.15 10.24
N LEU A 266 14.29 -13.37 8.94
CA LEU A 266 15.19 -14.16 8.11
C LEU A 266 16.58 -13.52 8.03
N LEU A 267 16.66 -12.20 7.84
CA LEU A 267 17.93 -11.47 7.85
C LEU A 267 18.66 -11.60 9.19
N LEU A 268 17.93 -11.54 10.31
CA LEU A 268 18.48 -11.74 11.65
C LEU A 268 19.06 -13.15 11.80
N VAL A 269 18.29 -14.18 11.42
CA VAL A 269 18.71 -15.58 11.50
C VAL A 269 19.94 -15.82 10.61
N LEU A 270 19.93 -15.34 9.37
CA LEU A 270 21.08 -15.42 8.47
C LEU A 270 22.30 -14.72 9.09
N THR A 271 22.15 -13.48 9.57
CA THR A 271 23.26 -12.74 10.21
C THR A 271 23.82 -13.49 11.42
N LEU A 272 22.97 -13.97 12.33
CA LEU A 272 23.41 -14.70 13.52
C LEU A 272 24.08 -16.03 13.17
N VAL A 273 23.45 -16.85 12.31
CA VAL A 273 23.95 -18.19 11.98
C VAL A 273 25.16 -18.11 11.07
N THR A 274 25.06 -17.39 9.96
CA THR A 274 26.04 -17.45 8.87
C THR A 274 27.08 -16.34 8.93
N ALA A 275 26.87 -15.26 9.71
CA ALA A 275 27.89 -14.23 9.89
C ALA A 275 28.55 -14.23 11.27
N ILE A 276 27.81 -14.58 12.34
CA ILE A 276 28.35 -14.56 13.71
C ILE A 276 28.79 -15.95 14.19
N LEU A 277 27.89 -16.94 14.18
CA LEU A 277 28.11 -18.26 14.78
C LEU A 277 28.97 -19.17 13.90
N ARG A 278 28.67 -19.21 12.59
CA ARG A 278 29.36 -20.04 11.60
C ARG A 278 29.67 -19.23 10.33
N PRO A 279 30.63 -18.28 10.40
CA PRO A 279 31.04 -17.44 9.26
C PRO A 279 31.53 -18.22 8.03
N THR A 280 31.92 -19.48 8.17
CA THR A 280 32.28 -20.36 7.05
C THR A 280 31.10 -20.71 6.14
N LEU A 281 29.86 -20.56 6.63
CA LEU A 281 28.64 -20.81 5.87
C LEU A 281 28.25 -19.64 4.95
N ASN A 282 28.91 -18.48 5.06
CA ASN A 282 28.65 -17.33 4.19
C ASN A 282 29.22 -17.55 2.78
N ASN A 283 28.48 -18.31 1.98
CA ASN A 283 28.72 -18.52 0.56
C ASN A 283 27.86 -17.55 -0.28
N ARG A 284 28.08 -17.55 -1.61
CA ARG A 284 27.40 -16.61 -2.52
C ARG A 284 25.87 -16.70 -2.45
N PRO A 285 25.23 -17.89 -2.50
CA PRO A 285 23.77 -18.00 -2.33
C PRO A 285 23.26 -17.44 -1.00
N VAL A 286 23.92 -17.74 0.12
CA VAL A 286 23.54 -17.23 1.44
C VAL A 286 23.63 -15.71 1.49
N ALA A 287 24.70 -15.13 0.97
CA ALA A 287 24.86 -13.69 0.92
C ALA A 287 23.80 -13.01 0.02
N LEU A 288 23.48 -13.62 -1.13
CA LEU A 288 22.40 -13.13 -2.01
C LEU A 288 21.02 -13.24 -1.36
N ALA A 289 20.75 -14.30 -0.60
CA ALA A 289 19.53 -14.44 0.17
C ALA A 289 19.42 -13.36 1.25
N ALA A 290 20.51 -13.05 1.95
CA ALA A 290 20.55 -11.93 2.90
C ALA A 290 20.30 -10.57 2.22
N MET A 291 20.87 -10.36 1.03
CA MET A 291 20.59 -9.16 0.22
C MET A 291 19.13 -9.06 -0.21
N LEU A 292 18.50 -10.17 -0.60
CA LEU A 292 17.08 -10.20 -0.93
C LEU A 292 16.22 -9.87 0.29
N CYS A 293 16.54 -10.42 1.46
CA CYS A 293 15.83 -10.09 2.70
C CYS A 293 15.98 -8.59 3.05
N ALA A 294 17.19 -8.04 2.92
CA ALA A 294 17.44 -6.62 3.10
C ALA A 294 16.65 -5.74 2.12
N PHE A 295 16.54 -6.16 0.86
CA PHE A 295 15.77 -5.48 -0.18
C PHE A 295 14.27 -5.49 0.12
N VAL A 296 13.71 -6.66 0.48
CA VAL A 296 12.29 -6.78 0.85
C VAL A 296 11.97 -5.96 2.09
N MET A 297 12.80 -6.02 3.14
CA MET A 297 12.64 -5.19 4.32
C MET A 297 12.56 -3.69 3.97
N LEU A 298 13.50 -3.21 3.15
CA LEU A 298 13.54 -1.81 2.76
C LEU A 298 12.36 -1.42 1.87
N GLY A 299 11.98 -2.29 0.93
CA GLY A 299 10.81 -2.10 0.08
C GLY A 299 9.51 -2.01 0.89
N SER A 300 9.32 -2.91 1.85
CA SER A 300 8.21 -2.88 2.80
C SER A 300 8.17 -1.58 3.61
N PHE A 301 9.33 -1.09 4.06
CA PHE A 301 9.42 0.18 4.78
C PHE A 301 9.03 1.38 3.92
N GLU A 302 9.61 1.51 2.71
CA GLU A 302 9.31 2.64 1.82
C GLU A 302 7.86 2.61 1.32
N TRP A 303 7.31 1.41 1.06
CA TRP A 303 5.89 1.24 0.73
C TRP A 303 4.98 1.66 1.89
N THR A 304 5.28 1.21 3.12
CA THR A 304 4.51 1.56 4.30
C THR A 304 4.53 3.07 4.56
N ARG A 305 5.72 3.70 4.43
CA ARG A 305 5.87 5.16 4.55
C ARG A 305 5.03 5.91 3.52
N GLU A 306 4.99 5.42 2.29
CA GLU A 306 4.18 5.99 1.21
C GLU A 306 2.68 5.83 1.44
N ALA A 307 2.26 4.66 1.91
CA ALA A 307 0.86 4.38 2.20
C ALA A 307 0.36 5.15 3.43
N ALA A 308 1.19 5.32 4.45
CA ALA A 308 0.84 5.98 5.71
C ALA A 308 0.50 7.47 5.57
N ARG A 309 0.87 8.12 4.47
CA ARG A 309 0.50 9.52 4.19
C ARG A 309 -0.81 9.69 3.44
N ARG A 310 -1.40 8.63 2.89
CA ARG A 310 -2.69 8.70 2.19
C ARG A 310 -3.78 9.25 3.14
N PRO A 311 -4.69 10.12 2.65
CA PRO A 311 -5.02 10.44 1.25
C PRO A 311 -4.13 11.54 0.62
N TYR A 312 -3.01 11.89 1.25
CA TYR A 312 -2.15 12.97 0.84
C TYR A 312 -0.85 12.49 0.17
N VAL A 313 -0.29 13.33 -0.68
CA VAL A 313 1.13 13.26 -1.07
C VAL A 313 1.99 14.11 -0.12
N ILE A 314 1.44 15.22 0.37
CA ILE A 314 1.99 16.03 1.46
C ILE A 314 0.85 16.21 2.47
N ASN A 315 0.98 15.54 3.61
CA ASN A 315 -0.07 15.43 4.63
C ASN A 315 -0.68 16.81 4.97
N GLU A 316 -2.02 16.91 4.97
CA GLU A 316 -2.77 18.15 5.24
C GLU A 316 -2.56 19.32 4.25
N VAL A 317 -1.72 19.19 3.21
CA VAL A 317 -1.43 20.26 2.25
C VAL A 317 -1.88 19.90 0.83
N ILE A 318 -1.48 18.73 0.32
CA ILE A 318 -1.73 18.30 -1.06
C ILE A 318 -2.20 16.85 -1.07
N TYR A 319 -3.37 16.60 -1.66
CA TYR A 319 -3.93 15.27 -1.87
C TYR A 319 -3.12 14.43 -2.87
N SER A 320 -3.27 13.11 -2.85
CA SER A 320 -2.57 12.19 -3.76
C SER A 320 -2.85 12.46 -5.24
N ASN A 321 -3.97 13.12 -5.57
CA ASN A 321 -4.30 13.58 -6.93
C ASN A 321 -3.76 14.99 -7.25
N SER A 322 -2.79 15.48 -6.47
CA SER A 322 -2.15 16.79 -6.65
C SER A 322 -3.04 18.01 -6.42
N ILE A 323 -4.25 17.85 -5.88
CA ILE A 323 -5.14 18.96 -5.50
C ILE A 323 -4.72 19.49 -4.13
N PHE A 324 -4.58 20.82 -4.01
CA PHE A 324 -4.30 21.46 -2.73
C PHE A 324 -5.55 21.44 -1.85
N LYS A 325 -5.39 21.10 -0.57
CA LYS A 325 -6.50 21.03 0.39
C LYS A 325 -7.28 22.35 0.47
N LYS A 326 -6.57 23.48 0.46
CA LYS A 326 -7.15 24.83 0.50
C LYS A 326 -8.01 25.21 -0.72
N ASP A 327 -7.83 24.52 -1.85
CA ASP A 327 -8.54 24.85 -3.09
C ASP A 327 -9.85 24.05 -3.24
N LEU A 328 -10.05 23.02 -2.41
CA LEU A 328 -11.16 22.07 -2.51
C LEU A 328 -12.54 22.73 -2.48
N GLU A 329 -12.78 23.66 -1.55
CA GLU A 329 -14.07 24.36 -1.41
C GLU A 329 -14.38 25.17 -2.67
N SER A 330 -13.41 25.94 -3.19
CA SER A 330 -13.59 26.70 -4.42
C SER A 330 -13.78 25.80 -5.65
N LEU A 331 -13.21 24.59 -5.67
CA LEU A 331 -13.41 23.63 -6.76
C LEU A 331 -14.81 23.01 -6.71
N ASN A 332 -15.32 22.73 -5.52
CA ASN A 332 -16.68 22.21 -5.33
C ASN A 332 -17.74 23.24 -5.73
N GLU A 333 -17.50 24.53 -5.48
CA GLU A 333 -18.42 25.60 -5.89
C GLU A 333 -18.38 25.90 -7.40
N LYS A 334 -17.18 25.99 -7.98
CA LYS A 334 -17.01 26.47 -9.37
C LYS A 334 -16.98 25.34 -10.40
N GLY A 335 -16.65 24.13 -9.98
CA GLY A 335 -16.36 22.99 -10.85
C GLY A 335 -14.87 22.85 -11.15
N PHE A 336 -14.39 21.62 -11.10
CA PHE A 336 -12.99 21.30 -11.37
C PHE A 336 -12.62 21.56 -12.83
N LEU A 337 -13.44 21.10 -13.78
CA LEU A 337 -13.18 21.23 -15.21
C LEU A 337 -13.06 22.69 -15.67
N LYS A 338 -13.81 23.60 -15.04
CA LYS A 338 -13.71 25.05 -15.32
C LYS A 338 -12.38 25.65 -14.89
N SER A 339 -11.75 25.07 -13.88
CA SER A 339 -10.48 25.55 -13.31
C SER A 339 -9.24 24.81 -13.85
N ALA A 340 -9.46 23.62 -14.42
CA ALA A 340 -8.40 22.77 -14.96
C ALA A 340 -7.84 23.37 -16.26
N LEU A 341 -6.51 23.44 -16.36
CA LEU A 341 -5.83 24.02 -17.53
C LEU A 341 -5.63 23.01 -18.68
N TRP A 342 -5.57 21.73 -18.35
CA TRP A 342 -5.18 20.64 -19.26
C TRP A 342 -6.33 19.67 -19.48
N VAL A 343 -7.47 20.22 -19.91
CA VAL A 343 -8.69 19.49 -20.26
C VAL A 343 -9.26 20.06 -21.55
N GLN A 344 -9.95 19.23 -22.32
CA GLN A 344 -10.70 19.62 -23.51
C GLN A 344 -12.08 20.16 -23.13
N HIS A 345 -12.75 19.53 -22.16
CA HIS A 345 -14.10 19.87 -21.76
C HIS A 345 -14.09 20.66 -20.46
N HIS A 346 -14.33 21.97 -20.54
CA HIS A 346 -14.40 22.84 -19.35
C HIS A 346 -15.79 22.90 -18.72
N GLU A 347 -16.81 22.41 -19.44
CA GLU A 347 -18.19 22.34 -18.96
C GLU A 347 -18.80 20.98 -19.37
N VAL A 348 -19.65 20.44 -18.51
CA VAL A 348 -20.42 19.23 -18.78
C VAL A 348 -21.69 19.61 -19.53
N THR A 349 -21.89 18.99 -20.68
CA THR A 349 -23.05 19.12 -21.57
C THR A 349 -23.59 17.73 -21.90
N ALA A 350 -24.77 17.63 -22.50
CA ALA A 350 -25.34 16.35 -22.89
C ALA A 350 -24.44 15.59 -23.89
N ASP A 351 -23.79 16.30 -24.81
CA ASP A 351 -23.01 15.70 -25.89
C ASP A 351 -21.61 15.23 -25.44
N ASN A 352 -21.04 15.85 -24.41
CA ASN A 352 -19.68 15.56 -23.94
C ASN A 352 -19.61 14.88 -22.56
N ARG A 353 -20.74 14.45 -22.00
CA ARG A 353 -20.82 13.89 -20.64
C ARG A 353 -19.79 12.78 -20.39
N MET A 354 -19.63 11.85 -21.33
CA MET A 354 -18.65 10.75 -21.21
C MET A 354 -17.21 11.26 -21.29
N GLY A 355 -16.91 12.11 -22.27
CA GLY A 355 -15.59 12.71 -22.43
C GLY A 355 -15.15 13.51 -21.19
N ALA A 356 -16.05 14.33 -20.65
CA ALA A 356 -15.82 15.08 -19.41
C ALA A 356 -15.62 14.13 -18.21
N GLY A 357 -16.39 13.05 -18.12
CA GLY A 357 -16.22 12.01 -17.10
C GLY A 357 -14.86 11.31 -17.18
N HIS A 358 -14.40 10.99 -18.38
CA HIS A 358 -13.07 10.40 -18.61
C HIS A 358 -11.94 11.37 -18.21
N GLU A 359 -12.09 12.67 -18.49
CA GLU A 359 -11.11 13.68 -18.05
C GLU A 359 -11.08 13.81 -16.52
N LEU A 360 -12.22 13.76 -15.84
CA LEU A 360 -12.28 13.73 -14.38
C LEU A 360 -11.58 12.49 -13.81
N TYR A 361 -11.75 11.32 -14.43
CA TYR A 361 -11.02 10.10 -14.06
C TYR A 361 -9.49 10.30 -14.17
N ILE A 362 -9.00 10.80 -15.32
CA ILE A 362 -7.57 11.03 -15.54
C ILE A 362 -7.00 12.02 -14.52
N GLN A 363 -7.77 13.06 -14.19
CA GLN A 363 -7.27 14.16 -13.35
C GLN A 363 -7.36 13.86 -11.85
N GLN A 364 -8.34 13.08 -11.40
CA GLN A 364 -8.59 12.89 -9.97
C GLN A 364 -8.43 11.45 -9.47
N CYS A 365 -8.67 10.46 -10.32
CA CYS A 365 -8.70 9.05 -9.91
C CYS A 365 -7.43 8.30 -10.35
N TYR A 366 -6.90 8.61 -11.53
CA TYR A 366 -5.76 7.90 -12.13
C TYR A 366 -4.48 7.93 -11.28
N SER A 367 -4.30 8.97 -10.44
CA SER A 367 -3.17 9.04 -9.51
C SER A 367 -3.09 7.84 -8.56
N CYS A 368 -4.21 7.14 -8.34
CA CYS A 368 -4.29 5.98 -7.45
C CYS A 368 -4.91 4.73 -8.09
N HIS A 369 -5.63 4.88 -9.20
CA HIS A 369 -6.37 3.79 -9.83
C HIS A 369 -6.02 3.65 -11.31
N THR A 370 -5.58 2.46 -11.72
CA THR A 370 -5.55 2.12 -13.15
C THR A 370 -6.93 1.71 -13.64
N LEU A 371 -7.10 1.63 -14.96
CA LEU A 371 -8.31 1.13 -15.61
C LEU A 371 -7.94 -0.08 -16.47
N GLY A 372 -8.27 -1.29 -16.01
CA GLY A 372 -8.00 -2.54 -16.73
C GLY A 372 -6.57 -3.07 -16.63
N ALA A 373 -5.73 -2.55 -15.73
CA ALA A 373 -4.30 -2.91 -15.62
C ALA A 373 -3.88 -3.47 -14.24
N GLY A 374 -4.85 -3.88 -13.42
CA GLY A 374 -4.64 -4.63 -12.16
C GLY A 374 -4.12 -3.82 -10.96
N ASN A 375 -3.42 -2.69 -11.16
CA ASN A 375 -3.00 -1.84 -10.04
C ASN A 375 -4.17 -1.01 -9.50
N ASN A 376 -4.78 -1.48 -8.41
CA ASN A 376 -5.94 -0.87 -7.78
C ASN A 376 -7.03 -0.54 -8.82
N ASP A 377 -7.35 -1.54 -9.64
CA ASP A 377 -8.13 -1.39 -10.87
C ASP A 377 -9.54 -0.87 -10.60
N LEU A 378 -9.85 0.31 -11.13
CA LEU A 378 -11.14 0.95 -10.92
C LEU A 378 -12.28 0.17 -11.57
N ALA A 379 -12.03 -0.52 -12.69
CA ALA A 379 -13.06 -1.31 -13.36
C ALA A 379 -13.54 -2.43 -12.42
N ALA A 380 -12.62 -3.27 -11.94
CA ALA A 380 -12.96 -4.34 -10.99
C ALA A 380 -13.62 -3.81 -9.71
N LEU A 381 -13.13 -2.69 -9.15
CA LEU A 381 -13.67 -2.11 -7.91
C LEU A 381 -15.09 -1.54 -8.07
N THR A 382 -15.49 -1.16 -9.28
CA THR A 382 -16.79 -0.54 -9.55
C THR A 382 -17.75 -1.44 -10.33
N GLU A 383 -17.32 -2.67 -10.65
CA GLU A 383 -18.06 -3.64 -11.47
C GLU A 383 -19.45 -3.96 -10.92
N LYS A 384 -19.64 -3.96 -9.60
CA LYS A 384 -20.95 -4.22 -8.98
C LYS A 384 -21.83 -2.98 -8.82
N MET A 385 -21.27 -1.77 -8.97
CA MET A 385 -21.97 -0.53 -8.63
C MET A 385 -22.87 -0.06 -9.78
N SER A 386 -24.12 0.30 -9.49
CA SER A 386 -25.01 0.96 -10.45
C SER A 386 -24.60 2.43 -10.69
N TYR A 387 -25.14 3.08 -11.72
CA TYR A 387 -24.89 4.50 -11.95
C TYR A 387 -25.32 5.38 -10.75
N PRO A 388 -26.53 5.24 -10.16
CA PRO A 388 -26.90 5.95 -8.94
C PRO A 388 -25.98 5.65 -7.76
N ALA A 389 -25.57 4.38 -7.58
CA ALA A 389 -24.63 4.00 -6.52
C ALA A 389 -23.28 4.71 -6.68
N LEU A 390 -22.75 4.81 -7.91
CA LEU A 390 -21.52 5.54 -8.20
C LEU A 390 -21.65 7.04 -7.89
N VAL A 391 -22.77 7.67 -8.27
CA VAL A 391 -23.03 9.09 -7.95
C VAL A 391 -23.01 9.33 -6.44
N ALA A 392 -23.71 8.51 -5.67
CA ALA A 392 -23.74 8.62 -4.21
C ALA A 392 -22.38 8.34 -3.57
N TYR A 393 -21.70 7.29 -4.03
CA TYR A 393 -20.41 6.86 -3.50
C TYR A 393 -19.31 7.90 -3.74
N ILE A 394 -19.16 8.43 -4.95
CA ILE A 394 -18.10 9.41 -5.27
C ILE A 394 -18.23 10.67 -4.40
N GLY A 395 -19.46 11.12 -4.10
CA GLY A 395 -19.69 12.26 -3.21
C GLY A 395 -19.25 12.01 -1.75
N LYS A 396 -19.27 10.75 -1.29
CA LYS A 396 -18.98 10.36 0.10
C LYS A 396 -17.73 9.49 0.24
N MET A 397 -16.96 9.25 -0.83
CA MET A 397 -15.89 8.23 -0.81
C MET A 397 -14.82 8.47 0.25
N HIS A 398 -14.52 9.73 0.57
CA HIS A 398 -13.53 10.11 1.58
C HIS A 398 -14.00 9.87 3.02
N THR A 399 -15.32 9.80 3.26
CA THR A 399 -15.87 9.44 4.57
C THR A 399 -15.91 7.93 4.75
N ILE A 400 -16.25 7.21 3.67
CA ILE A 400 -16.29 5.72 3.66
C ILE A 400 -14.88 5.15 3.67
N ARG A 401 -13.95 5.75 2.92
CA ARG A 401 -12.55 5.35 2.82
C ARG A 401 -11.65 6.52 3.14
N PRO A 402 -11.26 6.72 4.42
CA PRO A 402 -10.45 7.87 4.84
C PRO A 402 -9.10 8.01 4.14
N PHE A 403 -8.59 6.93 3.52
CA PHE A 403 -7.36 6.91 2.73
C PHE A 403 -7.56 7.37 1.26
N MET A 404 -8.79 7.67 0.83
CA MET A 404 -9.09 8.28 -0.47
C MET A 404 -9.30 9.80 -0.33
N PRO A 405 -8.76 10.62 -1.25
CA PRO A 405 -9.03 12.05 -1.24
C PRO A 405 -10.51 12.33 -1.55
N PRO A 406 -11.08 13.45 -1.07
CA PRO A 406 -12.41 13.88 -1.47
C PRO A 406 -12.47 14.19 -2.97
N PHE A 407 -13.62 13.97 -3.59
CA PHE A 407 -13.85 14.41 -4.96
C PHE A 407 -13.85 15.94 -4.97
N ALA A 408 -13.14 16.54 -5.93
CA ALA A 408 -13.14 17.98 -6.13
C ALA A 408 -13.99 18.29 -7.35
N GLY A 409 -15.15 18.91 -7.16
CA GLY A 409 -16.03 19.28 -8.27
C GLY A 409 -17.50 19.35 -7.89
N THR A 410 -18.32 19.73 -8.86
CA THR A 410 -19.78 19.87 -8.68
C THR A 410 -20.51 18.53 -8.79
N ASP A 411 -21.76 18.47 -8.33
CA ASP A 411 -22.64 17.30 -8.54
C ASP A 411 -22.79 16.93 -10.03
N THR A 412 -22.75 17.92 -10.92
CA THR A 412 -22.79 17.69 -12.37
C THR A 412 -21.55 16.93 -12.84
N GLU A 413 -20.38 17.24 -12.28
CA GLU A 413 -19.12 16.56 -12.57
C GLU A 413 -19.08 15.17 -11.94
N VAL A 414 -19.61 14.99 -10.73
CA VAL A 414 -19.81 13.66 -10.13
C VAL A 414 -20.63 12.77 -11.07
N ARG A 415 -21.77 13.27 -11.56
CA ARG A 415 -22.62 12.55 -12.51
C ARG A 415 -21.94 12.26 -13.85
N ALA A 416 -21.04 13.13 -14.31
CA ALA A 416 -20.26 12.89 -15.52
C ALA A 416 -19.25 11.75 -15.31
N LEU A 417 -18.50 11.77 -14.20
CA LEU A 417 -17.57 10.69 -13.84
C LEU A 417 -18.30 9.36 -13.65
N SER A 418 -19.41 9.35 -12.91
CA SER A 418 -20.23 8.15 -12.72
C SER A 418 -20.80 7.62 -14.03
N ALA A 419 -21.20 8.50 -14.96
CA ALA A 419 -21.71 8.08 -16.26
C ALA A 419 -20.62 7.44 -17.13
N PHE A 420 -19.40 8.00 -17.12
CA PHE A 420 -18.25 7.37 -17.78
C PHE A 420 -17.97 5.97 -17.21
N LEU A 421 -17.91 5.84 -15.88
CA LEU A 421 -17.65 4.54 -15.22
C LEU A 421 -18.78 3.53 -15.47
N ALA A 422 -20.04 3.91 -15.27
CA ALA A 422 -21.15 3.00 -15.49
C ALA A 422 -21.36 2.67 -16.97
N GLY A 423 -21.38 3.69 -17.83
CA GLY A 423 -21.74 3.55 -19.24
C GLY A 423 -20.60 3.05 -20.10
N GLU A 424 -19.46 3.74 -20.10
CA GLU A 424 -18.35 3.43 -21.01
C GLU A 424 -17.51 2.24 -20.51
N VAL A 425 -17.25 2.16 -19.20
CA VAL A 425 -16.44 1.07 -18.64
C VAL A 425 -17.26 -0.21 -18.45
N HIS A 426 -18.49 -0.11 -17.92
CA HIS A 426 -19.31 -1.28 -17.58
C HIS A 426 -20.47 -1.58 -18.52
N GLY A 427 -20.79 -0.71 -19.47
CA GLY A 427 -21.95 -0.89 -20.37
C GLY A 427 -23.30 -0.81 -19.68
N LYS A 428 -23.38 -0.20 -18.48
CA LYS A 428 -24.60 -0.07 -17.68
C LYS A 428 -25.39 1.17 -18.07
N GLU A 429 -26.69 1.14 -17.75
CA GLU A 429 -27.59 2.26 -17.97
C GLU A 429 -27.23 3.46 -17.08
N THR A 430 -27.15 4.65 -17.67
CA THR A 430 -26.76 5.91 -17.00
C THR A 430 -27.92 6.89 -16.88
N VAL A 431 -29.07 6.40 -16.44
CA VAL A 431 -30.27 7.23 -16.23
C VAL A 431 -30.25 7.83 -14.84
N ASP A 432 -30.38 9.15 -14.77
CA ASP A 432 -30.63 9.84 -13.50
C ASP A 432 -32.04 9.46 -13.02
N VAL A 433 -32.13 8.54 -12.06
CA VAL A 433 -33.41 8.13 -11.48
C VAL A 433 -33.95 9.29 -10.66
N VAL A 434 -35.00 9.94 -11.16
CA VAL A 434 -35.83 10.85 -10.36
C VAL A 434 -36.90 9.97 -9.71
N ALA A 435 -36.84 9.80 -8.39
CA ALA A 435 -37.89 9.08 -7.68
C ALA A 435 -39.22 9.80 -7.86
N GLU A 436 -40.25 9.09 -8.34
CA GLU A 436 -41.62 9.52 -8.17
C GLU A 436 -41.93 9.46 -6.67
N ALA A 437 -42.15 10.63 -6.05
CA ALA A 437 -42.53 10.73 -4.65
C ALA A 437 -43.87 10.02 -4.43
N GLY A 438 -43.85 8.81 -3.85
CA GLY A 438 -45.07 8.08 -3.52
C GLY A 438 -44.92 6.60 -3.14
N ASP A 439 -43.82 5.93 -3.52
CA ASP A 439 -43.62 4.50 -3.20
C ASP A 439 -42.46 4.29 -2.21
N GLY A 440 -42.79 3.87 -0.99
CA GLY A 440 -41.82 3.61 0.08
C GLY A 440 -40.82 2.49 -0.26
N LEU A 441 -41.17 1.56 -1.15
CA LEU A 441 -40.28 0.51 -1.62
C LEU A 441 -39.26 1.04 -2.63
N ALA A 442 -39.69 1.91 -3.53
CA ALA A 442 -38.80 2.59 -4.48
C ALA A 442 -37.82 3.53 -3.78
N ALA A 443 -38.29 4.24 -2.74
CA ALA A 443 -37.42 5.05 -1.88
C ALA A 443 -36.39 4.18 -1.13
N GLY A 444 -36.82 3.05 -0.55
CA GLY A 444 -35.91 2.10 0.09
C GLY A 444 -34.87 1.49 -0.87
N LYS A 445 -35.28 1.17 -2.11
CA LYS A 445 -34.37 0.72 -3.17
C LYS A 445 -33.32 1.78 -3.49
N GLN A 446 -33.71 3.04 -3.63
CA GLN A 446 -32.78 4.12 -3.87
C GLN A 446 -31.79 4.26 -2.71
N LEU A 447 -32.27 4.24 -1.47
CA LEU A 447 -31.40 4.31 -0.28
C LEU A 447 -30.41 3.16 -0.23
N PHE A 448 -30.80 1.96 -0.68
CA PHE A 448 -29.89 0.81 -0.81
C PHE A 448 -28.81 1.08 -1.87
N GLU A 449 -29.20 1.53 -3.06
CA GLU A 449 -28.25 1.86 -4.13
C GLU A 449 -27.26 2.94 -3.68
N GLU A 450 -27.73 3.94 -2.93
CA GLU A 450 -26.90 5.07 -2.49
C GLU A 450 -25.93 4.75 -1.34
N ASN A 451 -26.28 3.80 -0.46
CA ASN A 451 -25.55 3.60 0.81
C ASN A 451 -24.99 2.18 0.99
N CYS A 452 -25.48 1.18 0.27
CA CYS A 452 -25.11 -0.22 0.48
C CYS A 452 -24.53 -0.88 -0.79
N ALA A 453 -25.03 -0.53 -1.98
CA ALA A 453 -24.64 -1.17 -3.25
C ALA A 453 -23.17 -0.95 -3.65
N ALA A 454 -22.48 -0.03 -2.99
CA ALA A 454 -21.04 0.18 -3.16
C ALA A 454 -20.20 -1.02 -2.69
N CYS A 455 -20.68 -1.78 -1.71
CA CYS A 455 -19.96 -2.90 -1.10
C CYS A 455 -20.71 -4.23 -1.20
N HIS A 456 -22.04 -4.19 -1.29
CA HIS A 456 -22.89 -5.38 -1.29
C HIS A 456 -23.65 -5.52 -2.59
N ALA A 457 -23.71 -6.73 -3.14
CA ALA A 457 -24.77 -7.05 -4.08
C ALA A 457 -26.10 -7.20 -3.31
N ARG A 458 -27.21 -7.10 -4.02
CA ARG A 458 -28.54 -7.15 -3.40
C ARG A 458 -28.82 -8.52 -2.79
N GLU A 459 -28.33 -9.55 -3.45
CA GLU A 459 -28.46 -10.96 -3.10
C GLU A 459 -27.61 -11.30 -1.86
N ASP A 460 -26.44 -10.66 -1.71
CA ASP A 460 -25.49 -10.89 -0.61
C ASP A 460 -26.07 -10.57 0.78
N LEU A 461 -27.11 -9.73 0.86
CA LEU A 461 -27.71 -9.29 2.13
C LEU A 461 -29.00 -10.00 2.52
N SER A 462 -29.59 -10.78 1.61
CA SER A 462 -30.89 -11.43 1.80
C SER A 462 -30.95 -12.29 3.07
N GLY A 463 -29.90 -13.07 3.36
CA GLY A 463 -29.82 -13.89 4.57
C GLY A 463 -29.69 -13.09 5.86
N ALA A 464 -29.05 -11.91 5.82
CA ALA A 464 -28.82 -11.08 7.00
C ALA A 464 -30.11 -10.39 7.49
N PHE A 465 -31.06 -10.14 6.58
CA PHE A 465 -32.33 -9.47 6.87
C PHE A 465 -33.54 -10.42 6.88
N ALA A 466 -33.34 -11.71 6.60
CA ALA A 466 -34.38 -12.73 6.66
C ALA A 466 -35.02 -12.84 8.05
N GLY A 467 -36.36 -12.81 8.10
CA GLY A 467 -37.13 -12.95 9.33
C GLY A 467 -37.11 -11.75 10.29
N LYS A 468 -36.44 -10.65 9.94
CA LYS A 468 -36.45 -9.40 10.73
C LYS A 468 -37.68 -8.56 10.40
N ASP A 469 -38.18 -7.83 11.40
CA ASP A 469 -39.14 -6.76 11.19
C ASP A 469 -38.40 -5.42 10.92
N VAL A 470 -39.15 -4.40 10.48
CA VAL A 470 -38.59 -3.09 10.10
C VAL A 470 -37.82 -2.44 11.25
N VAL A 471 -38.25 -2.66 12.50
CA VAL A 471 -37.59 -2.12 13.70
C VAL A 471 -36.24 -2.82 13.93
N GLY A 472 -36.21 -4.15 13.93
CA GLY A 472 -34.98 -4.92 14.12
C GLY A 472 -33.98 -4.77 12.98
N ALA A 473 -34.45 -4.61 11.74
CA ALA A 473 -33.59 -4.25 10.61
C ALA A 473 -33.07 -2.80 10.71
N GLY A 474 -33.91 -1.87 11.17
CA GLY A 474 -33.52 -0.48 11.42
C GLY A 474 -32.46 -0.35 12.52
N GLU A 475 -32.57 -1.11 13.61
CA GLU A 475 -31.56 -1.15 14.68
C GLU A 475 -30.22 -1.67 14.16
N MET A 476 -30.25 -2.74 13.37
CA MET A 476 -29.03 -3.27 12.72
C MET A 476 -28.36 -2.24 11.81
N LEU A 477 -29.14 -1.49 11.02
CA LEU A 477 -28.61 -0.40 10.19
C LEU A 477 -27.96 0.72 11.02
N SER A 478 -28.36 0.90 12.28
CA SER A 478 -27.79 1.92 13.18
C SER A 478 -26.52 1.47 13.92
N THR A 479 -26.16 0.19 13.85
CA THR A 479 -24.99 -0.40 14.53
C THR A 479 -24.09 -1.20 13.59
N LEU A 480 -24.07 -0.84 12.29
CA LEU A 480 -23.28 -1.55 11.27
C LEU A 480 -21.78 -1.64 11.61
N ASN A 481 -21.25 -0.63 12.31
CA ASN A 481 -19.86 -0.59 12.77
C ASN A 481 -19.53 -1.64 13.82
N GLU A 482 -20.54 -2.20 14.50
CA GLU A 482 -20.35 -3.30 15.43
C GLU A 482 -20.23 -4.65 14.70
N ILE A 483 -20.68 -4.73 13.45
CA ILE A 483 -20.59 -5.91 12.59
C ILE A 483 -19.26 -5.91 11.83
N SER A 484 -18.85 -4.75 11.31
CA SER A 484 -17.55 -4.57 10.67
C SER A 484 -17.07 -3.14 10.85
N ASP A 485 -15.81 -2.99 11.25
CA ASP A 485 -15.14 -1.69 11.38
C ASP A 485 -15.12 -0.86 10.07
N GLU A 486 -15.37 -1.51 8.92
CA GLU A 486 -15.43 -0.87 7.60
C GLU A 486 -16.84 -0.38 7.22
N MET A 487 -17.87 -0.69 8.02
CA MET A 487 -19.25 -0.28 7.78
C MET A 487 -19.69 0.77 8.80
N GLU A 488 -19.92 2.01 8.37
CA GLU A 488 -20.43 3.06 9.25
C GLU A 488 -21.94 2.90 9.51
N PRO A 489 -22.47 3.35 10.68
CA PRO A 489 -23.89 3.43 10.92
C PRO A 489 -24.62 4.19 9.82
N PHE A 490 -25.82 3.74 9.46
CA PHE A 490 -26.65 4.44 8.49
C PHE A 490 -27.03 5.84 9.01
N GLY A 491 -26.51 6.88 8.33
CA GLY A 491 -26.66 8.28 8.73
C GLY A 491 -27.92 8.99 8.25
N GLY A 492 -28.87 8.28 7.64
CA GLY A 492 -30.17 8.85 7.22
C GLY A 492 -31.13 9.06 8.39
N THR A 493 -32.23 9.73 8.11
CA THR A 493 -33.34 9.94 9.06
C THR A 493 -33.99 8.61 9.47
N ASP A 494 -34.72 8.59 10.58
CA ASP A 494 -35.48 7.40 11.01
C ASP A 494 -36.47 6.92 9.94
N GLU A 495 -37.03 7.84 9.15
CA GLU A 495 -37.93 7.53 8.05
C GLU A 495 -37.21 6.85 6.88
N GLU A 496 -36.06 7.40 6.45
CA GLU A 496 -35.20 6.77 5.43
C GLU A 496 -34.69 5.41 5.90
N ARG A 497 -34.30 5.29 7.18
CA ARG A 497 -33.84 4.01 7.75
C ARG A 497 -34.94 2.95 7.70
N ASN A 498 -36.18 3.32 7.99
CA ASN A 498 -37.33 2.42 7.91
C ASN A 498 -37.68 2.04 6.45
N GLN A 499 -37.53 2.97 5.50
CA GLN A 499 -37.71 2.69 4.08
C GLN A 499 -36.65 1.72 3.55
N LEU A 500 -35.37 1.95 3.90
CA LEU A 500 -34.26 1.06 3.57
C LEU A 500 -34.45 -0.33 4.20
N ALA A 501 -34.79 -0.39 5.49
CA ALA A 501 -35.11 -1.63 6.19
C ALA A 501 -36.27 -2.38 5.52
N GLY A 502 -37.35 -1.67 5.18
CA GLY A 502 -38.50 -2.25 4.48
C GLY A 502 -38.13 -2.85 3.12
N TYR A 503 -37.26 -2.18 2.36
CA TYR A 503 -36.76 -2.70 1.09
C TYR A 503 -35.85 -3.94 1.27
N LEU A 504 -34.90 -3.90 2.22
CA LEU A 504 -34.02 -5.03 2.50
C LEU A 504 -34.81 -6.27 2.95
N ILE A 505 -35.85 -6.08 3.76
CA ILE A 505 -36.78 -7.14 4.17
C ILE A 505 -37.61 -7.63 2.98
N SER A 506 -38.09 -6.74 2.10
CA SER A 506 -38.89 -7.16 0.94
C SER A 506 -38.10 -7.99 -0.06
N GLU A 507 -36.82 -7.68 -0.24
CA GLU A 507 -35.90 -8.50 -1.05
C GLU A 507 -35.56 -9.82 -0.35
N SER A 508 -35.63 -9.86 1.00
CA SER A 508 -35.56 -11.10 1.79
C SER A 508 -36.88 -11.91 1.74
N GLY A 509 -37.98 -11.31 1.27
CA GLY A 509 -39.34 -11.85 1.25
C GLY A 509 -39.80 -12.39 -0.12
N GLY A 510 -38.91 -12.50 -1.09
CA GLY A 510 -39.19 -13.10 -2.40
C GLY A 510 -39.35 -14.61 -2.33
N ILE A 511 -40.61 -15.07 -2.24
CA ILE A 511 -41.16 -16.45 -2.26
C ILE A 511 -41.69 -16.88 -0.89
N VAL A 512 -42.91 -16.45 -0.59
CA VAL A 512 -43.83 -17.23 0.24
C VAL A 512 -44.50 -18.27 -0.66
N SER A 513 -43.95 -19.48 -0.70
CA SER A 513 -44.70 -20.68 -1.08
C SER A 513 -44.89 -21.52 0.17
N THR A 514 -46.14 -21.62 0.62
CA THR A 514 -46.55 -22.62 1.59
C THR A 514 -46.56 -23.99 0.93
N ALA A 515 -45.43 -24.70 0.94
CA ALA A 515 -45.29 -26.15 1.12
C ALA A 515 -43.83 -26.57 0.87
N GLY A 516 -43.17 -27.07 1.91
CA GLY A 516 -41.82 -27.66 1.85
C GLY A 516 -40.71 -26.64 2.05
N VAL A 517 -39.81 -26.90 3.00
CA VAL A 517 -38.52 -26.20 3.08
C VAL A 517 -37.79 -26.45 1.76
N ASP A 518 -37.31 -25.40 1.10
CA ASP A 518 -36.60 -25.53 -0.17
C ASP A 518 -35.17 -26.04 0.07
N GLY A 519 -34.92 -27.30 -0.28
CA GLY A 519 -33.59 -27.90 -0.10
C GLY A 519 -32.49 -27.24 -0.93
N GLY A 520 -32.84 -26.55 -2.03
CA GLY A 520 -31.90 -25.75 -2.81
C GLY A 520 -31.44 -24.52 -2.03
N GLY A 521 -32.38 -23.74 -1.48
CA GLY A 521 -32.06 -22.62 -0.60
C GLY A 521 -31.27 -23.02 0.67
N VAL A 522 -31.56 -24.19 1.23
CA VAL A 522 -30.78 -24.74 2.36
C VAL A 522 -29.35 -25.07 1.92
N PHE A 523 -29.14 -25.64 0.73
CA PHE A 523 -27.80 -25.87 0.18
C PHE A 523 -27.04 -24.55 0.00
N ASP A 524 -27.70 -23.55 -0.57
CA ASP A 524 -27.08 -22.24 -0.82
C ASP A 524 -26.65 -21.56 0.48
N THR A 525 -27.46 -21.67 1.52
CA THR A 525 -27.17 -21.03 2.81
C THR A 525 -26.08 -21.74 3.60
N HIS A 526 -26.07 -23.08 3.61
CA HIS A 526 -25.21 -23.86 4.51
C HIS A 526 -24.02 -24.53 3.84
N CYS A 527 -24.01 -24.65 2.51
CA CYS A 527 -23.01 -25.45 1.79
C CYS A 527 -22.30 -24.70 0.65
N SER A 528 -22.96 -23.74 -0.03
CA SER A 528 -22.39 -23.08 -1.22
C SER A 528 -21.13 -22.26 -0.97
N ALA A 529 -20.92 -21.82 0.28
CA ALA A 529 -19.71 -21.09 0.68
C ALA A 529 -18.43 -21.92 0.46
N CYS A 530 -18.53 -23.25 0.48
CA CYS A 530 -17.38 -24.16 0.37
C CYS A 530 -17.52 -25.18 -0.78
N HIS A 531 -18.73 -25.40 -1.30
CA HIS A 531 -19.01 -26.48 -2.26
C HIS A 531 -19.84 -25.99 -3.44
N ALA A 532 -19.44 -26.38 -4.65
CA ALA A 532 -20.32 -26.34 -5.80
C ALA A 532 -21.32 -27.51 -5.75
N VAL A 533 -22.50 -27.32 -6.35
CA VAL A 533 -23.57 -28.32 -6.38
C VAL A 533 -23.11 -29.60 -7.10
N GLU A 534 -22.28 -29.45 -8.13
CA GLU A 534 -21.74 -30.53 -8.94
C GLU A 534 -20.79 -31.43 -8.13
N ASP A 535 -19.93 -30.83 -7.28
CA ASP A 535 -18.96 -31.55 -6.46
C ASP A 535 -19.66 -32.45 -5.44
N ILE A 536 -20.75 -31.96 -4.84
CA ILE A 536 -21.55 -32.70 -3.85
C ILE A 536 -22.36 -33.80 -4.53
N THR A 537 -22.86 -33.55 -5.74
CA THR A 537 -23.58 -34.55 -6.53
C THR A 537 -22.65 -35.70 -6.93
N GLU A 538 -21.40 -35.41 -7.31
CA GLU A 538 -20.38 -36.43 -7.61
C GLU A 538 -20.00 -37.22 -6.35
N PHE A 539 -19.72 -36.54 -5.24
CA PHE A 539 -19.31 -37.16 -3.99
C PHE A 539 -20.39 -38.07 -3.38
N THR A 540 -21.65 -37.67 -3.49
CA THR A 540 -22.79 -38.43 -2.95
C THR A 540 -23.39 -39.43 -3.95
N SER A 541 -22.83 -39.56 -5.16
CA SER A 541 -23.36 -40.40 -6.24
C SER A 541 -23.60 -41.87 -5.85
N GLY A 542 -22.81 -42.40 -4.91
CA GLY A 542 -22.94 -43.77 -4.39
C GLY A 542 -23.81 -43.92 -3.14
N TRP A 543 -24.41 -42.84 -2.63
CA TRP A 543 -25.21 -42.83 -1.41
C TRP A 543 -26.70 -42.82 -1.73
N ASP A 544 -27.52 -43.51 -0.94
CA ASP A 544 -28.97 -43.34 -0.96
C ASP A 544 -29.42 -42.12 -0.11
N ARG A 545 -30.67 -41.69 -0.28
CA ARG A 545 -31.24 -40.55 0.46
C ARG A 545 -31.09 -40.67 1.98
N ALA A 546 -31.24 -41.87 2.54
CA ALA A 546 -31.12 -42.08 3.98
C ALA A 546 -29.67 -41.95 4.46
N GLN A 547 -28.72 -42.41 3.65
CA GLN A 547 -27.29 -42.21 3.86
C GLN A 547 -26.90 -40.73 3.76
N ILE A 548 -27.42 -39.99 2.78
CA ILE A 548 -27.20 -38.54 2.68
C ILE A 548 -27.69 -37.84 3.96
N PHE A 549 -28.93 -38.07 4.38
CA PHE A 549 -29.48 -37.47 5.59
C PHE A 549 -28.64 -37.78 6.86
N THR A 550 -28.23 -39.04 7.01
CA THR A 550 -27.41 -39.48 8.15
C THR A 550 -26.04 -38.81 8.15
N ASN A 551 -25.42 -38.69 6.98
CA ASN A 551 -24.09 -38.12 6.79
C ASN A 551 -24.08 -36.59 6.93
N LEU A 552 -25.13 -35.90 6.50
CA LEU A 552 -25.33 -34.47 6.77
C LEU A 552 -25.36 -34.16 8.27
N GLY A 553 -25.81 -35.11 9.10
CA GLY A 553 -25.77 -34.98 10.57
C GLY A 553 -24.39 -35.23 11.20
N ARG A 554 -23.39 -35.63 10.41
CA ARG A 554 -22.06 -36.06 10.88
C ARG A 554 -20.91 -35.56 9.99
N LEU A 555 -21.08 -34.40 9.38
CA LEU A 555 -20.07 -33.81 8.47
C LEU A 555 -18.65 -33.78 9.05
N PRO A 556 -18.41 -33.42 10.33
CA PRO A 556 -17.06 -33.41 10.91
C PRO A 556 -16.42 -34.80 11.03
N GLU A 557 -17.22 -35.87 11.04
CA GLU A 557 -16.72 -37.26 11.07
C GLU A 557 -16.31 -37.76 9.67
N LEU A 558 -16.85 -37.15 8.61
CA LEU A 558 -16.56 -37.49 7.22
C LEU A 558 -15.33 -36.74 6.73
N VAL A 559 -15.24 -35.45 7.07
CA VAL A 559 -14.09 -34.59 6.78
C VAL A 559 -13.82 -33.75 8.02
N PRO A 560 -12.67 -33.92 8.71
CA PRO A 560 -12.37 -33.23 9.97
C PRO A 560 -12.42 -31.70 9.92
N GLU A 561 -12.29 -31.13 8.73
CA GLU A 561 -12.31 -29.68 8.47
C GLU A 561 -13.71 -29.13 8.18
N MET A 562 -14.73 -29.99 8.01
CA MET A 562 -16.12 -29.55 7.80
C MET A 562 -16.81 -29.24 9.13
N PRO A 563 -17.45 -28.06 9.27
CA PRO A 563 -18.27 -27.76 10.44
C PRO A 563 -19.53 -28.64 10.48
N PRO A 564 -20.13 -28.85 11.67
CA PRO A 564 -21.41 -29.55 11.78
C PRO A 564 -22.51 -28.77 11.05
N PHE A 565 -23.51 -29.48 10.52
CA PHE A 565 -24.68 -28.83 9.90
C PHE A 565 -25.51 -28.10 10.96
N GLU A 566 -25.65 -26.78 10.81
CA GLU A 566 -26.30 -25.91 11.80
C GLU A 566 -27.81 -25.68 11.55
N GLY A 567 -28.36 -26.23 10.46
CA GLY A 567 -29.79 -26.16 10.15
C GLY A 567 -30.65 -27.10 11.01
N THR A 568 -31.95 -26.83 11.02
CA THR A 568 -32.98 -27.66 11.66
C THR A 568 -33.09 -29.05 11.02
N GLU A 569 -33.72 -30.00 11.72
CA GLU A 569 -33.91 -31.36 11.18
C GLU A 569 -34.76 -31.36 9.90
N THR A 570 -35.76 -30.49 9.81
CA THR A 570 -36.59 -30.29 8.62
C THR A 570 -35.78 -29.73 7.44
N GLU A 571 -34.85 -28.81 7.70
CA GLU A 571 -33.91 -28.29 6.69
C GLU A 571 -32.93 -29.37 6.24
N ARG A 572 -32.46 -30.21 7.17
CA ARG A 572 -31.62 -31.37 6.84
C ARG A 572 -32.37 -32.40 5.99
N GLU A 573 -33.65 -32.62 6.24
CA GLU A 573 -34.50 -33.49 5.41
C GLU A 573 -34.65 -32.92 3.99
N ALA A 574 -34.98 -31.63 3.88
CA ALA A 574 -35.11 -30.95 2.60
C ALA A 574 -33.79 -30.94 1.81
N LEU A 575 -32.66 -30.69 2.47
CA LEU A 575 -31.33 -30.74 1.86
C LEU A 575 -30.98 -32.16 1.37
N ALA A 576 -31.32 -33.19 2.14
CA ALA A 576 -31.11 -34.57 1.72
C ALA A 576 -31.96 -34.94 0.49
N ASP A 577 -33.23 -34.48 0.44
CA ASP A 577 -34.12 -34.68 -0.70
C ASP A 577 -33.63 -33.93 -1.96
N TYR A 578 -33.10 -32.72 -1.77
CA TYR A 578 -32.52 -31.93 -2.86
C TYR A 578 -31.26 -32.61 -3.44
N ILE A 579 -30.30 -32.97 -2.59
CA ILE A 579 -29.05 -33.64 -3.03
C ILE A 579 -29.34 -34.98 -3.70
N ASP A 580 -30.30 -35.75 -3.20
CA ASP A 580 -30.70 -37.01 -3.85
C ASP A 580 -31.40 -36.77 -5.20
N GLY A 581 -32.25 -35.73 -5.28
CA GLY A 581 -32.94 -35.31 -6.50
C GLY A 581 -32.00 -34.87 -7.64
N LEU A 582 -30.84 -34.30 -7.32
CA LEU A 582 -29.84 -33.87 -8.29
C LEU A 582 -29.20 -35.04 -9.07
N LYS A 583 -29.24 -36.26 -8.53
CA LYS A 583 -28.71 -37.46 -9.20
C LYS A 583 -29.59 -37.94 -10.35
N GLY A 584 -30.83 -37.45 -10.46
CA GLY A 584 -31.82 -37.86 -11.45
C GLY A 584 -31.85 -37.04 -12.74
N GLY A 585 -31.07 -35.96 -12.85
CA GLY A 585 -31.04 -35.09 -14.03
C GLY A 585 -29.86 -35.39 -14.95
N LYS A 586 -30.12 -35.98 -16.13
CA LYS A 586 -29.24 -35.89 -17.30
C LYS A 586 -29.83 -34.93 -18.32
#